data_AF-A0AAV1ZJE9-F1
#
_entry.id   AF-A0AAV1ZJE9-F1
#
_cell.length_a   1.000
_cell.length_b   1.000
_cell.length_c   1.000
_cell.angle_alpha   90.00
_cell.angle_beta   90.00
_cell.angle_gamma   90.00
#
_symmetry.space_group_name_H-M   'P 1'
#
loop_
_entity.id
_entity.type
_entity.pdbx_description
1 polymer ?
#
loop_
_entity_poly.entity_id
_entity_poly.type
_entity_poly.pdbx_seq_one_letter_code
_entity_poly.pdbx_strand_id
1 'polypeptide(L)'
;MRQLKHHEKKLLKKVDFINWEVDNNLHELKIMKKYYVQKREDYTRYNKLARKIRTLARMIKDLDMKDPFRKEAGDRFLTLL
;
A
#
# COMPACT_ATOMS: atom_id res chain seq x y z
N MET A 1 -7.61 20.38 19.40
CA MET A 1 -8.98 19.89 19.71
C MET A 1 -9.12 19.69 21.21
N ARG A 2 -10.30 19.98 21.78
CA ARG A 2 -10.61 19.74 23.19
C ARG A 2 -10.68 18.23 23.46
N GLN A 3 -10.17 17.77 24.60
CA GLN A 3 -10.29 16.38 25.03
C GLN A 3 -11.76 16.07 25.40
N LEU A 4 -12.34 15.05 24.75
CA LEU A 4 -13.70 14.59 25.01
C LEU A 4 -13.79 13.89 26.38
N LYS A 5 -14.84 14.18 27.14
CA LYS A 5 -15.18 13.49 28.39
C LYS A 5 -15.66 12.06 28.11
N HIS A 6 -15.68 11.23 29.14
CA HIS A 6 -16.02 9.80 29.01
C HIS A 6 -17.37 9.53 28.34
N HIS A 7 -18.41 10.33 28.68
CA HIS A 7 -19.74 10.20 28.07
C HIS A 7 -19.75 10.64 26.60
N GLU A 8 -19.00 11.68 26.25
CA GLU A 8 -18.88 12.17 24.87
C GLU A 8 -18.12 11.15 24.00
N LYS A 9 -17.05 10.54 24.54
CA LYS A 9 -16.34 9.43 23.87
C LYS A 9 -17.23 8.21 23.65
N LYS A 10 -18.16 7.93 24.57
CA LYS A 10 -19.10 6.80 24.45
C LYS A 10 -20.12 7.03 23.32
N LEU A 11 -20.55 8.27 23.11
CA LEU A 11 -21.45 8.67 22.02
C LEU A 11 -20.72 8.71 20.66
N LEU A 12 -19.47 9.15 20.63
CA LEU A 12 -18.68 9.35 19.41
C LEU A 12 -17.78 8.17 19.05
N LYS A 13 -18.10 6.94 19.50
CA LYS A 13 -17.27 5.75 19.24
C LYS A 13 -17.00 5.43 17.76
N LYS A 14 -17.90 5.82 16.85
CA LYS A 14 -17.77 5.57 15.41
C LYS A 14 -17.22 6.77 14.63
N VAL A 15 -17.07 7.93 15.27
CA VAL A 15 -16.70 9.19 14.61
C VAL A 15 -15.28 9.53 15.01
N ASP A 16 -14.32 8.98 14.28
CA ASP A 16 -12.91 9.32 14.42
C ASP A 16 -12.56 10.35 13.33
N PHE A 17 -12.44 11.63 13.72
CA PHE A 17 -12.27 12.75 12.78
C PHE A 17 -10.88 12.78 12.11
N ILE A 18 -9.92 12.06 12.67
CA ILE A 18 -8.52 12.06 12.19
C ILE A 18 -8.22 10.81 11.36
N ASN A 19 -8.91 9.70 11.64
CA ASN A 19 -8.56 8.40 11.11
C ASN A 19 -9.80 7.73 10.53
N TRP A 20 -10.04 7.96 9.24
CA TRP A 20 -11.12 7.30 8.52
C TRP A 20 -10.62 5.96 7.98
N GLU A 21 -11.35 4.86 8.19
CA GLU A 21 -10.89 3.50 7.80
C GLU A 21 -10.57 3.36 6.30
N VAL A 22 -11.20 4.17 5.45
CA VAL A 22 -10.97 4.18 4.00
C VAL A 22 -9.67 4.93 3.63
N ASP A 23 -9.20 5.81 4.51
CA ASP A 23 -8.04 6.66 4.29
C ASP A 23 -6.77 5.96 4.80
N ASN A 24 -6.02 5.34 3.89
CA ASN A 24 -4.67 4.83 4.16
C ASN A 24 -3.61 5.97 4.31
N ASN A 25 -4.08 7.14 4.72
CA ASN A 25 -3.41 8.42 4.69
C ASN A 25 -2.27 8.48 5.72
N LEU A 26 -2.44 7.83 6.88
CA LEU A 26 -1.39 7.72 7.90
C LEU A 26 -0.19 6.91 7.42
N HIS A 27 -0.41 5.82 6.67
CA HIS A 27 0.69 5.00 6.15
C HIS A 27 1.48 5.77 5.08
N GLU A 28 0.77 6.42 4.16
CA GLU A 28 1.36 7.28 3.14
C GLU A 28 2.21 8.38 3.75
N LEU A 29 1.67 9.17 4.69
CA LEU A 29 2.41 10.24 5.37
C LEU A 29 3.63 9.72 6.12
N LYS A 30 3.53 8.54 6.76
CA LYS A 30 4.66 7.91 7.44
C LYS A 30 5.78 7.56 6.47
N ILE A 31 5.46 7.02 5.29
CA ILE A 31 6.44 6.66 4.26
C ILE A 31 7.05 7.92 3.65
N MET A 32 6.22 8.91 3.30
CA MET A 32 6.69 10.19 2.77
C MET A 32 7.65 10.89 3.73
N LYS A 33 7.33 10.90 5.03
CA LYS A 33 8.21 11.47 6.07
C LYS A 33 9.51 10.68 6.23
N LYS A 34 9.45 9.34 6.16
CA LYS A 34 10.63 8.47 6.32
C LYS A 34 11.64 8.64 5.17
N TYR A 35 11.17 8.76 3.94
CA TYR A 35 12.01 8.84 2.74
C TYR A 35 12.08 10.25 2.14
N TYR A 36 11.59 11.26 2.87
CA TYR A 36 11.59 12.67 2.46
C TYR A 36 10.97 12.91 1.06
N VAL A 37 9.91 12.18 0.73
CA VAL A 37 9.17 12.36 -0.53
C VAL A 37 8.37 13.65 -0.43
N GLN A 38 8.70 14.63 -1.26
CA GLN A 38 8.12 15.97 -1.19
C GLN A 38 6.72 16.04 -1.81
N LYS A 39 6.52 15.37 -2.95
CA LYS A 39 5.25 15.39 -3.69
C LYS A 39 4.46 14.13 -3.43
N ARG A 40 3.17 14.30 -3.11
CA ARG A 40 2.23 13.19 -2.91
C ARG A 40 1.98 12.37 -4.18
N GLU A 41 2.10 13.02 -5.33
CA GLU A 41 2.02 12.42 -6.66
C GLU A 41 3.09 11.34 -6.86
N ASP A 42 4.31 11.59 -6.37
CA ASP A 42 5.43 10.65 -6.51
C ASP A 42 5.17 9.38 -5.70
N TYR A 43 4.70 9.51 -4.45
CA TYR A 43 4.29 8.35 -3.66
C TYR A 43 3.22 7.52 -4.38
N THR A 44 2.19 8.19 -4.91
CA THR A 44 1.11 7.51 -5.64
C THR A 44 1.64 6.80 -6.89
N ARG A 45 2.59 7.41 -7.60
CA ARG A 45 3.24 6.84 -8.80
C ARG A 45 4.05 5.60 -8.45
N TYR A 46 4.89 5.66 -7.42
CA TYR A 46 5.68 4.52 -6.96
C TYR A 46 4.79 3.40 -6.43
N ASN A 47 3.74 3.72 -5.68
CA ASN A 47 2.80 2.72 -5.18
C ASN A 47 2.04 2.02 -6.33
N LYS A 48 1.62 2.78 -7.36
CA LYS A 48 1.03 2.20 -8.59
C LYS A 48 2.01 1.30 -9.32
N LEU A 49 3.27 1.70 -9.46
CA LEU A 49 4.32 0.89 -10.08
C LEU A 49 4.54 -0.42 -9.31
N ALA A 50 4.73 -0.33 -7.98
CA ALA A 50 4.89 -1.50 -7.11
C ALA A 50 3.66 -2.42 -7.19
N ARG A 51 2.45 -1.88 -7.31
CA ARG A 51 1.24 -2.68 -7.50
C ARG A 51 1.24 -3.44 -8.82
N LYS A 52 1.65 -2.81 -9.93
CA LYS A 52 1.80 -3.48 -11.23
C LYS A 52 2.81 -4.63 -11.15
N ILE A 53 3.97 -4.39 -10.54
CA ILE A 53 5.02 -5.40 -10.32
C ILE A 53 4.46 -6.60 -9.53
N ARG A 54 3.76 -6.36 -8.41
CA ARG A 54 3.12 -7.44 -7.62
C ARG A 54 2.01 -8.18 -8.37
N THR A 55 1.28 -7.50 -9.24
CA THR A 55 0.26 -8.16 -10.08
C THR A 55 0.95 -9.08 -11.09
N LEU A 56 2.00 -8.61 -11.75
CA LEU A 56 2.77 -9.42 -12.69
C LEU A 56 3.40 -10.63 -11.99
N ALA A 57 3.99 -10.45 -10.80
CA ALA A 57 4.50 -11.56 -9.99
C ALA A 57 3.42 -12.59 -9.63
N ARG A 58 2.20 -12.14 -9.31
CA ARG A 58 1.06 -13.04 -9.07
C ARG A 58 0.66 -13.80 -10.33
N MET A 59 0.58 -13.13 -11.48
CA MET A 59 0.27 -13.80 -12.75
C MET A 59 1.29 -14.89 -13.05
N ILE A 60 2.59 -14.64 -12.83
CA ILE A 60 3.64 -15.67 -12.99
C ILE A 60 3.43 -16.83 -11.99
N LYS A 61 3.09 -16.51 -10.74
CA LYS A 61 2.83 -17.53 -9.71
C LYS A 61 1.63 -18.42 -10.05
N ASP A 62 0.60 -17.85 -10.68
CA ASP A 62 -0.64 -18.52 -11.00
C ASP A 62 -0.54 -19.39 -12.28
N LEU A 63 0.54 -19.27 -13.07
CA LEU A 63 0.87 -20.20 -14.17
C LEU A 63 1.11 -21.62 -13.65
N ASP A 64 0.89 -22.65 -14.48
CA ASP A 64 1.17 -24.03 -14.08
C ASP A 64 2.67 -24.23 -13.80
N MET A 65 2.99 -25.08 -12.82
CA MET A 65 4.35 -25.34 -12.37
C MET A 65 5.17 -26.11 -13.41
N LYS A 66 4.49 -26.81 -14.33
CA LYS A 66 5.11 -27.54 -15.44
C LYS A 66 5.40 -26.66 -16.66
N ASP A 67 4.88 -25.43 -16.70
CA ASP A 67 5.10 -24.54 -17.82
C ASP A 67 6.55 -24.02 -17.80
N PRO A 68 7.37 -24.30 -18.83
CA PRO A 68 8.74 -23.80 -18.91
C PRO A 68 8.80 -22.26 -18.92
N PHE A 69 7.74 -21.59 -19.40
CA PHE A 69 7.65 -20.14 -19.41
C PHE A 69 7.61 -19.55 -17.99
N ARG A 70 7.00 -20.26 -17.02
CA ARG A 70 6.96 -19.80 -15.63
C ARG A 70 8.36 -19.65 -15.04
N LYS A 71 9.26 -20.58 -15.36
CA LYS A 71 10.65 -20.58 -14.88
C LYS A 71 11.44 -19.44 -15.53
N GLU A 72 11.37 -19.32 -16.86
CA GLU A 72 12.05 -18.23 -17.58
C GLU A 72 11.55 -16.84 -17.16
N ALA A 73 10.22 -16.67 -17.06
CA ALA A 73 9.62 -15.41 -16.64
C ALA A 73 9.96 -15.07 -15.18
N GLY A 74 10.03 -16.06 -14.30
CA GLY A 74 10.47 -15.91 -12.91
C GLY A 74 11.93 -15.45 -12.83
N ASP A 75 12.83 -16.10 -13.57
CA ASP A 75 14.26 -15.78 -13.58
C ASP A 75 14.50 -14.37 -14.14
N ARG A 76 13.82 -14.00 -15.24
CA ARG A 76 13.88 -12.62 -15.77
C ARG A 76 13.35 -11.59 -14.79
N PHE A 77 12.25 -11.90 -14.10
CA PHE A 77 11.64 -10.99 -13.13
C PHE A 77 12.56 -10.72 -11.94
N LEU A 78 13.28 -11.74 -11.45
CA LEU A 78 14.27 -11.60 -10.38
C LEU A 78 15.51 -10.81 -10.82
N THR A 79 15.92 -10.93 -12.08
CA THR A 79 17.09 -10.20 -12.60
C THR A 79 16.81 -8.71 -12.81
N LEU A 80 15.57 -8.35 -13.09
CA LEU A 80 15.14 -6.97 -13.40
C LEU A 80 14.78 -6.12 -12.17
N LEU A 81 14.63 -6.75 -11.00
CA LEU A 81 14.32 -6.08 -9.73
C LEU A 81 15.60 -5.75 -8.96
#